data_AF-A0A7J8HIG8-F1
#
_entry.id   AF-A0A7J8HIG8-F1
#
_cell.length_a   1.000
_cell.length_b   1.000
_cell.length_c   1.000
_cell.angle_alpha   90.00
_cell.angle_beta   90.00
_cell.angle_gamma   90.00
#
_symmetry.space_group_name_H-M   'P 1'
#
loop_
_entity.id
_entity.type
_entity.pdbx_description
1 polymer ?
#
loop_
_entity_poly.entity_id
_entity_poly.type
_entity_poly.pdbx_seq_one_letter_code
_entity_poly.pdbx_strand_id
1 'polypeptide(L)'
;MKQPNRKRKLSMDSKEHLNLDGCLEQAEEGRPRDGAAPLSHVPSAAAQDTWSWGQYLKEQKAIAAPVELFSQDQSFPEYENGFQVGMRLEGIDPRHPSVFCVLSIAEVCGYRLRLHFDGYLSCYDFWTNAGSPDIHPIGWCGKTKHELHIPKGYRKDKFVWMNYLKACKLQNAPKKLFRNRSPNGPVPKEFQVGMKLEAVDRKNPSLVCVATIADIVEDRLLVHFDNWDDSYDYWCDVNSPYVQPVGWCQENGRTLIAPQGYPDPENFSWTEYLEATQTSAVPAKVFKMRLPHGFLPNMKLEVVDKRNPRLIRVATIIDVDDQRLKVHFDGWDHKYDYWVDADSPDIHPIGWCDVTGHPLEVPYRANDVKILPGQAVCPTPGCRGIGHIRGPRYSGHHRKICVRKRNWY
;
A
#
# COMPACT_ATOMS: atom_id res chain seq x y z
N MET A 1 -41.70 17.32 -51.44
CA MET A 1 -41.99 17.70 -50.04
C MET A 1 -40.71 17.55 -49.21
N LYS A 2 -40.32 18.65 -48.55
CA LYS A 2 -39.48 18.84 -47.34
C LYS A 2 -38.50 17.71 -46.88
N GLN A 3 -37.20 17.89 -47.13
CA GLN A 3 -36.13 18.40 -46.22
C GLN A 3 -36.12 18.00 -44.70
N PRO A 4 -34.99 18.13 -43.95
CA PRO A 4 -33.89 17.15 -43.83
C PRO A 4 -33.42 16.91 -42.36
N ASN A 5 -32.35 16.11 -42.22
CA ASN A 5 -31.56 15.84 -41.01
C ASN A 5 -31.19 17.10 -40.19
N ARG A 6 -31.49 17.09 -38.88
CA ARG A 6 -31.20 18.18 -37.94
C ARG A 6 -30.03 17.80 -37.01
N LYS A 7 -28.84 18.31 -37.33
CA LYS A 7 -27.72 18.47 -36.38
C LYS A 7 -28.18 19.38 -35.23
N ARG A 8 -28.04 18.95 -33.97
CA ARG A 8 -28.14 19.85 -32.81
C ARG A 8 -26.74 20.35 -32.44
N LYS A 9 -26.50 21.63 -32.76
CA LYS A 9 -25.50 22.49 -32.11
C LYS A 9 -25.88 22.61 -30.62
N LEU A 10 -24.93 22.36 -29.73
CA LEU A 10 -24.96 22.91 -28.38
C LEU A 10 -24.05 24.15 -28.39
N SER A 11 -24.71 25.31 -28.36
CA SER A 11 -24.13 26.58 -27.97
C SER A 11 -24.28 26.68 -26.45
N MET A 12 -23.19 26.94 -25.74
CA MET A 12 -23.25 27.53 -24.40
C MET A 12 -22.05 28.46 -24.26
N ASP A 13 -22.30 29.69 -24.67
CA ASP A 13 -21.48 30.84 -24.35
C ASP A 13 -22.05 31.39 -23.03
N SER A 14 -21.28 31.31 -21.95
CA SER A 14 -21.54 32.01 -20.70
C SER A 14 -20.20 32.18 -19.99
N LYS A 15 -19.59 33.33 -20.26
CA LYS A 15 -18.54 33.94 -19.46
C LYS A 15 -18.99 33.99 -18.01
N GLU A 16 -18.18 33.47 -17.09
CA GLU A 16 -18.20 33.97 -15.72
C GLU A 16 -16.80 34.47 -15.35
N HIS A 17 -16.85 35.71 -14.90
CA HIS A 17 -15.76 36.60 -14.58
C HIS A 17 -14.96 36.11 -13.39
N LEU A 18 -13.64 36.23 -13.52
CA LEU A 18 -12.71 36.35 -12.40
C LEU A 18 -13.07 37.61 -11.61
N ASN A 19 -13.56 37.46 -10.38
CA ASN A 19 -13.48 38.52 -9.39
C ASN A 19 -12.36 38.18 -8.41
N LEU A 20 -11.21 38.83 -8.65
CA LEU A 20 -10.28 39.22 -7.60
C LEU A 20 -10.90 40.43 -6.88
N ASP A 21 -11.12 40.31 -5.59
CA ASP A 21 -11.20 41.40 -4.61
C ASP A 21 -10.93 40.71 -3.26
N GLY A 22 -10.13 41.19 -2.32
CA GLY A 22 -9.39 42.43 -2.18
C GLY A 22 -8.79 42.35 -0.78
N CYS A 23 -7.48 42.50 -0.67
CA CYS A 23 -6.76 42.55 0.60
C CYS A 23 -7.08 43.88 1.29
N LEU A 24 -7.59 43.86 2.52
CA LEU A 24 -7.61 45.02 3.40
C LEU A 24 -7.20 44.60 4.81
N GLU A 25 -5.96 44.93 5.12
CA GLU A 25 -5.45 45.13 6.47
C GLU A 25 -6.22 46.28 7.14
N GLN A 26 -6.67 46.09 8.37
CA GLN A 26 -6.83 47.19 9.31
C GLN A 26 -6.33 46.76 10.69
N ALA A 27 -5.28 47.46 11.11
CA ALA A 27 -4.75 47.51 12.46
C ALA A 27 -5.56 48.52 13.28
N GLU A 28 -5.83 48.22 14.55
CA GLU A 28 -6.00 49.22 15.61
C GLU A 28 -5.36 48.73 16.91
N GLU A 29 -4.33 49.45 17.36
CA GLU A 29 -3.93 49.62 18.77
C GLU A 29 -5.03 50.44 19.49
N GLY A 30 -5.39 50.38 20.77
CA GLY A 30 -4.85 49.85 22.02
C GLY A 30 -5.22 50.84 23.15
N ARG A 31 -5.68 50.37 24.33
CA ARG A 31 -5.37 50.88 25.70
C ARG A 31 -6.24 50.25 26.82
N PRO A 32 -5.76 50.25 28.08
CA PRO A 32 -5.96 49.17 29.05
C PRO A 32 -6.92 49.53 30.20
N ARG A 33 -7.28 48.54 31.03
CA ARG A 33 -7.63 48.75 32.45
C ARG A 33 -7.55 47.45 33.28
N ASP A 34 -7.17 47.68 34.53
CA ASP A 34 -6.63 46.77 35.55
C ASP A 34 -7.62 45.80 36.20
N GLY A 35 -7.08 44.79 36.90
CA GLY A 35 -7.74 44.17 38.05
C GLY A 35 -7.50 42.67 38.21
N ALA A 36 -6.41 42.28 38.87
CA ALA A 36 -6.16 40.91 39.32
C ALA A 36 -6.94 40.58 40.61
N ALA A 37 -7.51 39.38 40.69
CA ALA A 37 -7.68 38.63 41.94
C ALA A 37 -7.70 37.12 41.64
N PRO A 38 -6.99 36.29 42.44
CA PRO A 38 -6.74 34.88 42.10
C PRO A 38 -7.89 33.98 42.60
N LEU A 39 -8.45 33.16 41.71
CA LEU A 39 -9.37 32.09 42.10
C LEU A 39 -8.66 30.73 42.02
N SER A 40 -8.68 30.09 43.18
CA SER A 40 -8.10 28.81 43.55
C SER A 40 -8.36 27.68 42.57
N HIS A 41 -7.30 26.93 42.27
CA HIS A 41 -7.33 25.60 41.68
C HIS A 41 -8.35 24.68 42.36
N VAL A 42 -9.39 24.31 41.62
CA VAL A 42 -10.14 23.08 41.86
C VAL A 42 -9.61 22.06 40.85
N PRO A 43 -9.02 20.93 41.25
CA PRO A 43 -8.66 19.89 40.31
C PRO A 43 -9.95 19.26 39.80
N SER A 44 -10.34 19.61 38.57
CA SER A 44 -11.44 18.96 37.87
C SER A 44 -11.06 17.50 37.62
N ALA A 45 -11.68 16.60 38.37
CA ALA A 45 -11.70 15.18 38.10
C ALA A 45 -12.52 14.92 36.83
N ALA A 46 -11.81 14.82 35.70
CA ALA A 46 -12.24 14.07 34.53
C ALA A 46 -11.01 13.82 33.64
N ALA A 47 -10.04 13.05 34.15
CA ALA A 47 -9.11 12.37 33.26
C ALA A 47 -9.97 11.41 32.43
N GLN A 48 -10.25 11.74 31.17
CA GLN A 48 -10.67 10.72 30.22
C GLN A 48 -9.51 9.73 30.17
N ASP A 49 -9.75 8.48 30.57
CA ASP A 49 -8.77 7.41 30.45
C ASP A 49 -8.34 7.32 28.98
N THR A 50 -7.15 7.85 28.68
CA THR A 50 -6.53 7.72 27.36
C THR A 50 -6.27 6.23 27.12
N TRP A 51 -6.77 5.71 26.00
CA TRP A 51 -6.58 4.30 25.64
C TRP A 51 -5.08 3.94 25.60
N SER A 52 -4.73 2.75 26.10
CA SER A 52 -3.36 2.22 26.02
C SER A 52 -3.35 0.73 25.76
N TRP A 53 -2.33 0.25 25.03
CA TRP A 53 -2.09 -1.17 24.80
C TRP A 53 -1.94 -1.97 26.10
N GLY A 54 -1.20 -1.43 27.08
CA GLY A 54 -0.96 -2.12 28.35
C GLY A 54 -2.25 -2.39 29.14
N GLN A 55 -3.15 -1.41 29.22
CA GLN A 55 -4.47 -1.61 29.83
C GLN A 55 -5.32 -2.57 29.00
N TYR A 56 -5.35 -2.40 27.68
CA TYR A 56 -6.17 -3.21 26.79
C TYR A 56 -5.78 -4.70 26.82
N LEU A 57 -4.49 -5.02 26.80
CA LEU A 57 -4.00 -6.41 26.91
C LEU A 57 -4.40 -7.04 28.25
N LYS A 58 -4.28 -6.29 29.35
CA LYS A 58 -4.68 -6.74 30.68
C LYS A 58 -6.19 -7.00 30.79
N GLU A 59 -7.00 -6.08 30.26
CA GLU A 59 -8.46 -6.22 30.21
C GLU A 59 -8.89 -7.44 29.39
N GLN A 60 -8.27 -7.66 28.24
CA GLN A 60 -8.58 -8.77 27.32
C GLN A 60 -7.91 -10.09 27.69
N LYS A 61 -7.04 -10.11 28.71
CA LYS A 61 -6.18 -11.27 29.05
C LYS A 61 -5.45 -11.83 27.83
N ALA A 62 -4.94 -10.93 26.98
CA ALA A 62 -4.33 -11.26 25.71
C ALA A 62 -2.84 -10.96 25.70
N ILE A 63 -2.14 -11.50 24.69
CA ILE A 63 -0.71 -11.29 24.49
C ILE A 63 -0.47 -10.51 23.20
N ALA A 64 0.58 -9.70 23.20
CA ALA A 64 1.08 -9.08 21.98
C ALA A 64 1.77 -10.14 21.11
N ALA A 65 1.67 -10.00 19.79
CA ALA A 65 2.60 -10.69 18.90
C ALA A 65 4.04 -10.21 19.21
N PRO A 66 5.00 -11.11 19.49
CA PRO A 66 6.37 -10.73 19.77
C PRO A 66 7.02 -9.98 18.60
N VAL A 67 7.82 -8.96 18.90
CA VAL A 67 8.43 -8.06 17.88
C VAL A 67 9.38 -8.82 16.96
N GLU A 68 10.04 -9.85 17.48
CA GLU A 68 10.96 -10.73 16.77
C GLU A 68 10.31 -11.57 15.66
N LEU A 69 8.98 -11.68 15.63
CA LEU A 69 8.25 -12.34 14.55
C LEU A 69 8.04 -11.42 13.34
N PHE A 70 8.26 -10.11 13.49
CA PHE A 70 8.10 -9.12 12.44
C PHE A 70 9.42 -8.87 11.71
N SER A 71 9.35 -8.72 10.39
CA SER A 71 10.49 -8.36 9.57
C SER A 71 10.96 -6.92 9.84
N GLN A 72 12.14 -6.57 9.32
CA GLN A 72 12.70 -5.21 9.43
C GLN A 72 11.85 -4.13 8.75
N ASP A 73 10.89 -4.53 7.89
CA ASP A 73 9.98 -3.61 7.20
C ASP A 73 8.64 -3.43 7.91
N GLN A 74 8.32 -4.39 8.77
CA GLN A 74 7.11 -4.39 9.60
C GLN A 74 7.37 -3.77 10.98
N SER A 75 8.59 -3.92 11.49
CA SER A 75 8.99 -3.45 12.82
C SER A 75 9.15 -1.93 12.89
N PHE A 76 9.61 -1.44 14.05
CA PHE A 76 9.81 -0.02 14.30
C PHE A 76 10.89 0.55 13.36
N PRO A 77 10.63 1.68 12.66
CA PRO A 77 11.58 2.23 11.71
C PRO A 77 12.82 2.79 12.42
N GLU A 78 13.99 2.56 11.84
CA GLU A 78 15.28 3.07 12.34
C GLU A 78 15.46 4.58 12.12
N TYR A 79 14.72 5.15 11.16
CA TYR A 79 14.82 6.55 10.76
C TYR A 79 13.44 7.19 10.71
N GLU A 80 13.38 8.49 11.01
CA GLU A 80 12.16 9.28 10.89
C GLU A 80 11.70 9.45 9.44
N ASN A 81 10.40 9.68 9.27
CA ASN A 81 9.84 9.99 7.96
C ASN A 81 10.15 11.45 7.56
N GLY A 82 11.14 11.64 6.69
CA GLY A 82 11.53 12.96 6.19
C GLY A 82 10.82 13.41 4.90
N PHE A 83 9.88 12.62 4.39
CA PHE A 83 9.15 12.96 3.16
C PHE A 83 8.10 14.06 3.42
N GLN A 84 7.84 14.88 2.40
CA GLN A 84 6.87 15.98 2.47
C GLN A 84 5.90 15.95 1.29
N VAL A 85 4.69 16.44 1.54
CA VAL A 85 3.65 16.59 0.51
C VAL A 85 4.19 17.44 -0.65
N GLY A 86 3.99 16.96 -1.86
CA GLY A 86 4.47 17.60 -3.10
C GLY A 86 5.87 17.18 -3.54
N MET A 87 6.63 16.40 -2.76
CA MET A 87 7.86 15.80 -3.28
C MET A 87 7.55 14.77 -4.39
N ARG A 88 8.43 14.69 -5.39
CA ARG A 88 8.36 13.71 -6.49
C ARG A 88 9.40 12.62 -6.34
N LEU A 89 9.01 11.42 -6.75
CA LEU A 89 9.81 10.20 -6.73
C LEU A 89 9.41 9.26 -7.88
N GLU A 90 10.15 8.17 -8.03
CA GLU A 90 9.81 7.04 -8.90
C GLU A 90 9.29 5.90 -8.02
N GLY A 91 8.35 5.09 -8.49
CA GLY A 91 7.90 3.93 -7.73
C GLY A 91 7.03 2.98 -8.54
N ILE A 92 6.88 1.77 -8.04
CA ILE A 92 6.13 0.70 -8.73
C ILE A 92 4.63 0.98 -8.65
N ASP A 93 3.88 0.66 -9.71
CA ASP A 93 2.43 0.55 -9.65
C ASP A 93 2.05 -0.75 -8.91
N PRO A 94 1.39 -0.70 -7.74
CA PRO A 94 1.03 -1.91 -6.99
C PRO A 94 0.06 -2.84 -7.73
N ARG A 95 -0.58 -2.39 -8.80
CA ARG A 95 -1.47 -3.20 -9.66
C ARG A 95 -0.78 -3.74 -10.91
N HIS A 96 0.36 -3.17 -11.28
CA HIS A 96 1.19 -3.58 -12.40
C HIS A 96 2.65 -3.57 -11.94
N PRO A 97 3.10 -4.59 -11.19
CA PRO A 97 4.37 -4.52 -10.45
C PRO A 97 5.64 -4.42 -11.30
N SER A 98 5.54 -4.67 -12.61
CA SER A 98 6.58 -4.45 -13.61
C SER A 98 6.75 -2.97 -14.03
N VAL A 99 5.80 -2.10 -13.69
CA VAL A 99 5.71 -0.72 -14.19
C VAL A 99 6.19 0.28 -13.14
N PHE A 100 7.24 1.03 -13.47
CA PHE A 100 7.73 2.14 -12.66
C PHE A 100 7.13 3.46 -13.11
N CYS A 101 6.55 4.22 -12.20
CA CYS A 101 5.79 5.44 -12.48
C CYS A 101 6.42 6.69 -11.85
N VAL A 102 6.11 7.85 -12.43
CA VAL A 102 6.29 9.14 -11.76
C VAL A 102 5.20 9.34 -10.71
N LEU A 103 5.62 9.50 -9.45
CA LEU A 103 4.73 9.66 -8.32
C LEU A 103 4.99 10.97 -7.57
N SER A 104 3.94 11.49 -6.93
CA SER A 104 4.03 12.57 -5.96
C SER A 104 3.45 12.19 -4.61
N ILE A 105 3.99 12.78 -3.55
CA ILE A 105 3.51 12.57 -2.19
C ILE A 105 2.28 13.44 -1.98
N ALA A 106 1.12 12.80 -1.87
CA ALA A 106 -0.16 13.48 -1.71
C ALA A 106 -0.58 13.64 -0.24
N GLU A 107 -0.08 12.77 0.65
CA GLU A 107 -0.31 12.84 2.11
C GLU A 107 0.83 12.14 2.83
N VAL A 108 1.13 12.63 4.04
CA VAL A 108 2.05 11.98 4.99
C VAL A 108 1.27 11.78 6.29
N CYS A 109 1.30 10.56 6.82
CA CYS A 109 0.65 10.21 8.08
C CYS A 109 1.55 9.24 8.87
N GLY A 110 2.15 9.73 9.94
CA GLY A 110 3.22 9.00 10.65
C GLY A 110 4.32 8.55 9.70
N TYR A 111 4.65 7.25 9.71
CA TYR A 111 5.64 6.66 8.79
C TYR A 111 5.09 6.27 7.41
N ARG A 112 3.84 6.64 7.09
CA ARG A 112 3.16 6.24 5.85
C ARG A 112 2.96 7.40 4.90
N LEU A 113 2.99 7.08 3.62
CA LEU A 113 2.90 8.00 2.49
C LEU A 113 1.71 7.60 1.63
N ARG A 114 0.86 8.56 1.26
CA ARG A 114 -0.08 8.38 0.15
C ARG A 114 0.58 8.90 -1.12
N LEU A 115 0.75 8.03 -2.10
CA LEU A 115 1.36 8.34 -3.38
C LEU A 115 0.30 8.55 -4.46
N HIS A 116 0.55 9.51 -5.34
CA HIS A 116 -0.30 9.90 -6.45
C HIS A 116 0.44 9.74 -7.77
N PHE A 117 -0.22 9.17 -8.77
CA PHE A 117 0.31 9.08 -10.14
C PHE A 117 0.13 10.42 -10.86
N ASP A 118 1.23 11.12 -11.18
CA ASP A 118 1.16 12.46 -11.75
C ASP A 118 0.39 12.45 -13.10
N GLY A 119 -0.66 13.27 -13.19
CA GLY A 119 -1.54 13.36 -14.36
C GLY A 119 -2.71 12.37 -14.40
N TYR A 120 -2.88 11.55 -13.36
CA TYR A 120 -3.99 10.60 -13.25
C TYR A 120 -5.00 11.02 -12.19
N LEU A 121 -6.11 10.26 -12.09
CA LEU A 121 -7.14 10.52 -11.09
C LEU A 121 -6.73 9.98 -9.72
N SER A 122 -7.08 10.71 -8.65
CA SER A 122 -6.75 10.33 -7.27
C SER A 122 -7.38 9.02 -6.77
N CYS A 123 -8.22 8.35 -7.58
CA CYS A 123 -8.74 7.02 -7.26
C CYS A 123 -7.70 5.90 -7.44
N TYR A 124 -6.58 6.21 -8.09
CA TYR A 124 -5.43 5.32 -8.22
C TYR A 124 -4.40 5.54 -7.10
N ASP A 125 -4.57 6.55 -6.25
CA ASP A 125 -3.66 6.79 -5.13
C ASP A 125 -3.60 5.54 -4.22
N PHE A 126 -2.40 5.25 -3.72
CA PHE A 126 -2.15 4.13 -2.84
C PHE A 126 -1.28 4.56 -1.65
N TRP A 127 -1.28 3.75 -0.60
CA TRP A 127 -0.46 3.98 0.58
C TRP A 127 0.73 3.03 0.61
N THR A 128 1.86 3.50 1.14
CA THR A 128 3.05 2.68 1.42
C THR A 128 3.83 3.27 2.61
N ASN A 129 4.76 2.52 3.16
CA ASN A 129 5.64 3.00 4.24
C ASN A 129 6.81 3.81 3.65
N ALA A 130 7.35 4.77 4.41
CA ALA A 130 8.48 5.59 3.97
C ALA A 130 9.76 4.77 3.68
N GLY A 131 9.92 3.59 4.30
CA GLY A 131 11.02 2.65 4.06
C GLY A 131 10.73 1.59 2.99
N SER A 132 9.66 1.75 2.19
CA SER A 132 9.25 0.79 1.18
C SER A 132 10.35 0.50 0.15
N PRO A 133 10.56 -0.77 -0.26
CA PRO A 133 11.47 -1.11 -1.35
C PRO A 133 10.97 -0.66 -2.72
N ASP A 134 9.68 -0.31 -2.81
CA ASP A 134 8.99 -0.06 -4.08
C ASP A 134 9.01 1.40 -4.51
N ILE A 135 9.74 2.24 -3.77
CA ILE A 135 9.93 3.66 -4.08
C ILE A 135 11.41 3.98 -4.23
N HIS A 136 11.71 4.84 -5.20
CA HIS A 136 13.05 5.16 -5.62
C HIS A 136 13.22 6.66 -5.86
N PRO A 137 14.45 7.19 -5.67
CA PRO A 137 14.71 8.59 -5.97
C PRO A 137 14.62 8.86 -7.47
N ILE A 138 14.26 10.09 -7.82
CA ILE A 138 14.27 10.57 -9.22
C ILE A 138 15.59 10.22 -9.93
N GLY A 139 15.47 9.67 -11.14
CA GLY A 139 16.57 9.23 -11.99
C GLY A 139 17.04 7.80 -11.71
N TRP A 140 16.39 7.07 -10.81
CA TRP A 140 16.73 5.68 -10.52
C TRP A 140 16.49 4.78 -11.73
N CYS A 141 15.33 4.88 -12.39
CA CYS A 141 14.98 4.11 -13.59
C CYS A 141 16.02 4.33 -14.69
N GLY A 142 16.39 5.58 -14.96
CA GLY A 142 17.43 5.91 -15.93
C GLY A 142 18.80 5.34 -15.58
N LYS A 143 19.19 5.35 -14.29
CA LYS A 143 20.47 4.78 -13.82
C LYS A 143 20.48 3.25 -13.94
N THR A 144 19.36 2.61 -13.68
CA THR A 144 19.20 1.16 -13.64
C THR A 144 18.68 0.56 -14.94
N LYS A 145 18.42 1.40 -15.95
CA LYS A 145 17.91 1.05 -17.28
C LYS A 145 16.47 0.49 -17.27
N HIS A 146 15.68 0.79 -16.24
CA HIS A 146 14.25 0.52 -16.23
C HIS A 146 13.49 1.57 -17.02
N GLU A 147 12.35 1.17 -17.59
CA GLU A 147 11.43 2.08 -18.23
C GLU A 147 10.63 2.88 -17.19
N LEU A 148 10.67 4.20 -17.31
CA LEU A 148 9.82 5.08 -16.52
C LEU A 148 8.55 5.42 -17.29
N HIS A 149 7.41 5.05 -16.71
CA HIS A 149 6.10 5.49 -17.15
C HIS A 149 5.89 6.96 -16.74
N ILE A 150 5.97 7.83 -17.73
CA ILE A 150 5.92 9.29 -17.56
C ILE A 150 4.50 9.80 -17.29
N PRO A 151 4.34 11.02 -16.76
CA PRO A 151 3.03 11.61 -16.48
C PRO A 151 2.15 11.73 -17.73
N LYS A 152 0.83 11.57 -17.54
CA LYS A 152 -0.14 11.64 -18.65
C LYS A 152 -0.04 12.99 -19.38
N GLY A 153 0.04 12.94 -20.71
CA GLY A 153 0.11 14.12 -21.57
C GLY A 153 1.53 14.61 -21.89
N TYR A 154 2.56 13.98 -21.32
CA TYR A 154 3.95 14.20 -21.72
C TYR A 154 4.36 13.19 -22.81
N ARG A 155 5.38 13.53 -23.61
CA ARG A 155 5.96 12.61 -24.59
C ARG A 155 7.24 11.97 -24.07
N LYS A 156 7.37 10.65 -24.25
CA LYS A 156 8.47 9.83 -23.73
C LYS A 156 9.83 10.30 -24.24
N ASP A 157 9.93 10.65 -25.52
CA ASP A 157 11.15 11.16 -26.17
C ASP A 157 11.63 12.52 -25.64
N LYS A 158 10.79 13.25 -24.91
CA LYS A 158 11.10 14.61 -24.42
C LYS A 158 11.07 14.75 -22.91
N PHE A 159 10.73 13.70 -22.18
CA PHE A 159 10.64 13.78 -20.73
C PHE A 159 12.03 13.85 -20.12
N VAL A 160 12.33 14.96 -19.47
CA VAL A 160 13.56 15.16 -18.70
C VAL A 160 13.16 15.64 -17.32
N TRP A 161 13.50 14.87 -16.29
CA TRP A 161 13.13 15.14 -14.90
C TRP A 161 13.39 16.59 -14.47
N MET A 162 14.59 17.11 -14.73
CA MET A 162 14.94 18.47 -14.33
C MET A 162 14.10 19.54 -15.03
N ASN A 163 13.70 19.30 -16.29
CA ASN A 163 12.81 20.22 -16.99
C ASN A 163 11.39 20.14 -16.44
N TYR A 164 10.91 18.92 -16.14
CA TYR A 164 9.60 18.69 -15.53
C TYR A 164 9.48 19.39 -14.17
N LEU A 165 10.45 19.17 -13.27
CA LEU A 165 10.48 19.81 -11.95
C LEU A 165 10.52 21.34 -12.06
N LYS A 166 11.36 21.91 -12.93
CA LYS A 166 11.47 23.36 -13.12
C LYS A 166 10.20 23.97 -13.71
N ALA A 167 9.68 23.39 -14.79
CA ALA A 167 8.50 23.91 -15.49
C ALA A 167 7.26 23.93 -14.58
N CYS A 168 7.12 22.91 -13.72
CA CYS A 168 5.99 22.78 -12.82
C CYS A 168 6.27 23.31 -11.40
N LYS A 169 7.46 23.86 -11.12
CA LYS A 169 7.90 24.34 -9.80
C LYS A 169 7.76 23.27 -8.68
N LEU A 170 8.14 22.04 -8.99
CA LEU A 170 7.98 20.88 -8.11
C LEU A 170 9.26 20.58 -7.34
N GLN A 171 9.12 19.94 -6.19
CA GLN A 171 10.23 19.49 -5.36
C GLN A 171 10.57 18.03 -5.63
N ASN A 172 11.86 17.69 -5.60
CA ASN A 172 12.31 16.30 -5.61
C ASN A 172 12.40 15.74 -4.19
N ALA A 173 12.07 14.47 -4.01
CA ALA A 173 12.43 13.76 -2.79
C ALA A 173 13.95 13.58 -2.72
N PRO A 174 14.64 14.04 -1.64
CA PRO A 174 16.08 13.83 -1.48
C PRO A 174 16.44 12.34 -1.40
N LYS A 175 17.55 11.94 -2.07
CA LYS A 175 18.03 10.54 -2.09
C LYS A 175 18.22 9.90 -0.72
N LYS A 176 18.58 10.71 0.29
CA LYS A 176 18.78 10.26 1.68
C LYS A 176 17.51 9.75 2.38
N LEU A 177 16.33 10.02 1.82
CA LEU A 177 15.06 9.56 2.38
C LEU A 177 14.73 8.11 1.99
N PHE A 178 15.41 7.56 0.99
CA PHE A 178 15.16 6.21 0.50
C PHE A 178 16.07 5.21 1.23
N ARG A 179 15.47 4.10 1.69
CA ARG A 179 16.20 3.05 2.39
C ARG A 179 17.20 2.39 1.44
N ASN A 180 18.40 2.12 1.92
CA ASN A 180 19.37 1.29 1.21
C ASN A 180 19.25 -0.15 1.70
N ARG A 181 18.73 -1.07 0.87
CA ARG A 181 18.50 -2.48 1.23
C ARG A 181 19.65 -3.41 0.87
N SER A 182 20.88 -2.91 0.90
CA SER A 182 22.05 -3.77 0.72
C SER A 182 22.57 -4.51 2.00
N PRO A 183 21.83 -4.76 3.12
CA PRO A 183 22.45 -5.49 4.24
C PRO A 183 22.58 -7.00 3.98
N ASN A 184 21.71 -7.61 3.17
CA ASN A 184 21.74 -9.06 2.86
C ASN A 184 22.61 -9.42 1.64
N GLY A 185 23.22 -8.42 1.00
CA GLY A 185 23.95 -8.57 -0.26
C GLY A 185 23.02 -8.71 -1.47
N PRO A 186 23.59 -8.72 -2.69
CA PRO A 186 22.81 -8.92 -3.90
C PRO A 186 22.21 -10.32 -3.95
N VAL A 187 21.13 -10.48 -4.72
CA VAL A 187 20.58 -11.78 -5.11
C VAL A 187 21.71 -12.73 -5.57
N PRO A 188 21.70 -14.03 -5.18
CA PRO A 188 22.69 -14.99 -5.64
C PRO A 188 22.80 -15.02 -7.16
N LYS A 189 24.01 -15.20 -7.70
CA LYS A 189 24.30 -15.12 -9.15
C LYS A 189 23.57 -16.18 -9.98
N GLU A 190 23.07 -17.21 -9.31
CA GLU A 190 22.27 -18.29 -9.86
C GLU A 190 20.84 -17.88 -10.21
N PHE A 191 20.34 -16.77 -9.68
CA PHE A 191 19.10 -16.16 -10.13
C PHE A 191 19.43 -15.08 -11.15
N GLN A 192 18.90 -15.23 -12.37
CA GLN A 192 19.12 -14.29 -13.45
C GLN A 192 17.81 -14.00 -14.17
N VAL A 193 17.67 -12.77 -14.66
CA VAL A 193 16.55 -12.38 -15.52
C VAL A 193 16.47 -13.31 -16.72
N GLY A 194 15.26 -13.78 -17.04
CA GLY A 194 14.98 -14.74 -18.10
C GLY A 194 15.02 -16.21 -17.67
N MET A 195 15.50 -16.53 -16.45
CA MET A 195 15.42 -17.89 -15.93
C MET A 195 13.98 -18.26 -15.54
N LYS A 196 13.66 -19.55 -15.70
CA LYS A 196 12.32 -20.10 -15.44
C LYS A 196 12.21 -20.82 -14.11
N LEU A 197 11.02 -20.77 -13.53
CA LEU A 197 10.65 -21.38 -12.26
C LEU A 197 9.15 -21.70 -12.22
N GLU A 198 8.70 -22.36 -11.16
CA GLU A 198 7.29 -22.57 -10.86
C GLU A 198 6.83 -21.58 -9.80
N ALA A 199 5.71 -20.90 -10.00
CA ALA A 199 5.25 -19.86 -9.07
C ALA A 199 3.77 -19.99 -8.72
N VAL A 200 3.42 -19.71 -7.46
CA VAL A 200 2.04 -19.61 -7.01
C VAL A 200 1.43 -18.29 -7.52
N ASP A 201 0.26 -18.36 -8.14
CA ASP A 201 -0.55 -17.16 -8.46
C ASP A 201 -1.15 -16.59 -7.17
N ARG A 202 -0.69 -15.42 -6.73
CA ARG A 202 -1.18 -14.78 -5.49
C ARG A 202 -2.64 -14.35 -5.58
N LYS A 203 -3.20 -14.16 -6.78
CA LYS A 203 -4.63 -13.89 -6.98
C LYS A 203 -5.46 -15.18 -6.93
N ASN A 204 -4.86 -16.31 -7.29
CA ASN A 204 -5.47 -17.63 -7.24
C ASN A 204 -4.53 -18.65 -6.56
N PRO A 205 -4.39 -18.62 -5.21
CA PRO A 205 -3.33 -19.36 -4.50
C PRO A 205 -3.37 -20.89 -4.63
N SER A 206 -4.41 -21.46 -5.23
CA SER A 206 -4.50 -22.88 -5.58
C SER A 206 -3.69 -23.25 -6.83
N LEU A 207 -3.30 -22.26 -7.64
CA LEU A 207 -2.60 -22.46 -8.91
C LEU A 207 -1.10 -22.28 -8.73
N VAL A 208 -0.34 -23.22 -9.29
CA VAL A 208 1.11 -23.11 -9.49
C VAL A 208 1.34 -23.12 -10.99
N CYS A 209 2.07 -22.15 -11.50
CA CYS A 209 2.14 -21.85 -12.92
C CYS A 209 3.59 -21.79 -13.40
N VAL A 210 3.78 -21.98 -14.70
CA VAL A 210 5.04 -21.69 -15.40
C VAL A 210 5.32 -20.19 -15.33
N ALA A 211 6.51 -19.83 -14.83
CA ALA A 211 6.89 -18.45 -14.61
C ALA A 211 8.35 -18.17 -14.97
N THR A 212 8.66 -16.90 -15.16
CA THR A 212 9.98 -16.36 -15.50
C THR A 212 10.37 -15.26 -14.53
N ILE A 213 11.65 -15.18 -14.19
CA ILE A 213 12.22 -14.00 -13.50
C ILE A 213 12.28 -12.86 -14.54
N ALA A 214 11.35 -11.93 -14.47
CA ALA A 214 11.27 -10.81 -15.41
C ALA A 214 12.25 -9.68 -15.07
N ASP A 215 12.59 -9.52 -13.79
CA ASP A 215 13.49 -8.46 -13.32
C ASP A 215 14.12 -8.82 -11.96
N ILE A 216 15.22 -8.16 -11.64
CA ILE A 216 15.91 -8.28 -10.34
C ILE A 216 16.30 -6.89 -9.86
N VAL A 217 15.74 -6.49 -8.73
CA VAL A 217 16.03 -5.21 -8.07
C VAL A 217 16.49 -5.47 -6.65
N GLU A 218 17.73 -5.10 -6.36
CA GLU A 218 18.40 -5.28 -5.07
C GLU A 218 18.41 -6.75 -4.63
N ASP A 219 17.60 -7.12 -3.65
CA ASP A 219 17.47 -8.46 -3.07
C ASP A 219 16.18 -9.19 -3.51
N ARG A 220 15.44 -8.64 -4.48
CA ARG A 220 14.13 -9.13 -4.90
C ARG A 220 14.07 -9.54 -6.36
N LEU A 221 13.23 -10.54 -6.61
CA LEU A 221 12.88 -11.07 -7.93
C LEU A 221 11.50 -10.54 -8.33
N LEU A 222 11.34 -10.09 -9.57
CA LEU A 222 10.03 -9.92 -10.19
C LEU A 222 9.66 -11.24 -10.87
N VAL A 223 8.60 -11.88 -10.38
CA VAL A 223 8.03 -13.09 -10.96
C VAL A 223 6.97 -12.69 -11.98
N HIS A 224 7.12 -13.17 -13.20
CA HIS A 224 6.15 -13.01 -14.30
C HIS A 224 5.59 -14.36 -14.73
N PHE A 225 4.29 -14.42 -14.99
CA PHE A 225 3.62 -15.63 -15.46
C PHE A 225 3.62 -15.70 -16.98
N ASP A 226 4.22 -16.74 -17.55
CA ASP A 226 4.48 -16.81 -18.98
C ASP A 226 3.19 -16.73 -19.82
N ASN A 227 3.17 -15.78 -20.77
CA ASN A 227 2.03 -15.44 -21.63
C ASN A 227 0.80 -14.85 -20.91
N TRP A 228 0.91 -14.47 -19.64
CA TRP A 228 -0.13 -13.73 -18.93
C TRP A 228 0.16 -12.23 -18.93
N ASP A 229 -0.85 -11.44 -18.54
CA ASP A 229 -0.72 -10.01 -18.34
C ASP A 229 0.13 -9.67 -17.11
N ASP A 230 0.87 -8.58 -17.16
CA ASP A 230 1.80 -8.16 -16.10
C ASP A 230 1.13 -7.77 -14.77
N SER A 231 -0.20 -7.61 -14.75
CA SER A 231 -0.92 -7.36 -13.50
C SER A 231 -0.90 -8.55 -12.55
N TYR A 232 -0.51 -9.75 -12.99
CA TYR A 232 -0.30 -10.94 -12.14
C TYR A 232 1.10 -11.00 -11.54
N ASP A 233 2.04 -10.22 -12.07
CA ASP A 233 3.41 -10.21 -11.61
C ASP A 233 3.48 -9.82 -10.13
N TYR A 234 4.52 -10.26 -9.43
CA TYR A 234 4.79 -9.81 -8.08
C TYR A 234 6.27 -9.84 -7.74
N TRP A 235 6.67 -8.91 -6.86
CA TRP A 235 7.99 -8.92 -6.25
C TRP A 235 8.03 -9.86 -5.06
N CYS A 236 9.09 -10.65 -4.94
CA CYS A 236 9.37 -11.46 -3.75
C CYS A 236 10.88 -11.60 -3.52
N ASP A 237 11.28 -12.00 -2.31
CA ASP A 237 12.67 -12.41 -2.07
C ASP A 237 12.92 -13.83 -2.58
N VAL A 238 14.20 -14.21 -2.66
CA VAL A 238 14.65 -15.51 -3.18
C VAL A 238 14.22 -16.71 -2.33
N ASN A 239 13.82 -16.49 -1.08
CA ASN A 239 13.37 -17.53 -0.15
C ASN A 239 11.83 -17.57 -0.03
N SER A 240 11.12 -16.82 -0.87
CA SER A 240 9.67 -16.79 -0.89
C SER A 240 9.07 -18.19 -1.01
N PRO A 241 8.04 -18.53 -0.22
CA PRO A 241 7.36 -19.82 -0.32
C PRO A 241 6.58 -20.00 -1.63
N TYR A 242 6.37 -18.89 -2.36
CA TYR A 242 5.57 -18.83 -3.57
C TYR A 242 6.36 -19.11 -4.85
N VAL A 243 7.67 -19.29 -4.75
CA VAL A 243 8.53 -19.67 -5.89
C VAL A 243 9.19 -21.01 -5.62
N GLN A 244 9.20 -21.87 -6.63
CA GLN A 244 9.66 -23.24 -6.55
C GLN A 244 10.51 -23.59 -7.78
N PRO A 245 11.46 -24.53 -7.68
CA PRO A 245 12.23 -24.95 -8.84
C PRO A 245 11.36 -25.64 -9.88
N VAL A 246 11.82 -25.60 -11.14
CA VAL A 246 11.24 -26.39 -12.23
C VAL A 246 11.19 -27.88 -11.85
N GLY A 247 10.02 -28.49 -12.00
CA GLY A 247 9.76 -29.89 -11.67
C GLY A 247 9.10 -30.11 -10.31
N TRP A 248 8.99 -29.08 -9.46
CA TRP A 248 8.45 -29.19 -8.12
C TRP A 248 7.00 -29.70 -8.09
N CYS A 249 6.13 -29.21 -8.98
CA CYS A 249 4.76 -29.68 -9.13
C CYS A 249 4.69 -31.17 -9.42
N GLN A 250 5.53 -31.66 -10.33
CA GLN A 250 5.59 -33.08 -10.69
C GLN A 250 6.03 -33.94 -9.49
N GLU A 251 7.05 -33.50 -8.76
CA GLU A 251 7.56 -34.20 -7.56
C GLU A 251 6.54 -34.25 -6.42
N ASN A 252 5.69 -33.22 -6.30
CA ASN A 252 4.71 -33.09 -5.22
C ASN A 252 3.29 -33.49 -5.63
N GLY A 253 3.11 -34.10 -6.81
CA GLY A 253 1.80 -34.55 -7.30
C GLY A 253 0.79 -33.42 -7.49
N ARG A 254 1.26 -32.21 -7.83
CA ARG A 254 0.45 -31.03 -8.11
C ARG A 254 0.35 -30.78 -9.61
N THR A 255 -0.79 -30.26 -10.04
CA THR A 255 -0.98 -29.80 -11.43
C THR A 255 -0.23 -28.49 -11.65
N LEU A 256 0.67 -28.48 -12.61
CA LEU A 256 1.31 -27.27 -13.12
C LEU A 256 0.43 -26.63 -14.20
N ILE A 257 0.20 -25.33 -14.09
CA ILE A 257 -0.51 -24.57 -15.12
C ILE A 257 0.48 -24.10 -16.18
N ALA A 258 0.32 -24.62 -17.40
CA ALA A 258 1.10 -24.25 -18.57
C ALA A 258 0.87 -22.77 -18.98
N PRO A 259 1.77 -22.17 -19.79
CA PRO A 259 1.60 -20.81 -20.29
C PRO A 259 0.28 -20.62 -21.04
N GLN A 260 -0.29 -19.41 -20.98
CA GLN A 260 -1.55 -19.13 -21.68
C GLN A 260 -1.41 -19.33 -23.20
N GLY A 261 -2.31 -20.13 -23.77
CA GLY A 261 -2.33 -20.43 -25.20
C GLY A 261 -1.32 -21.50 -25.65
N TYR A 262 -0.71 -22.24 -24.72
CA TYR A 262 0.16 -23.37 -25.05
C TYR A 262 -0.62 -24.46 -25.84
N PRO A 263 -0.09 -25.02 -26.96
CA PRO A 263 -0.85 -25.89 -27.86
C PRO A 263 -1.43 -27.18 -27.25
N ASP A 264 -0.74 -27.77 -26.28
CA ASP A 264 -1.19 -28.96 -25.54
C ASP A 264 -0.86 -28.82 -24.05
N PRO A 265 -1.69 -28.09 -23.28
CA PRO A 265 -1.37 -27.72 -21.91
C PRO A 265 -1.38 -28.91 -20.94
N GLU A 266 -2.13 -29.97 -21.24
CA GLU A 266 -2.22 -31.17 -20.39
C GLU A 266 -0.95 -32.04 -20.47
N ASN A 267 -0.22 -31.96 -21.58
CA ASN A 267 1.05 -32.68 -21.78
C ASN A 267 2.26 -31.73 -21.76
N PHE A 268 2.17 -30.61 -21.06
CA PHE A 268 3.27 -29.65 -20.96
C PHE A 268 4.57 -30.31 -20.45
N SER A 269 5.67 -30.09 -21.19
CA SER A 269 7.00 -30.59 -20.85
C SER A 269 7.96 -29.44 -20.61
N TRP A 270 8.50 -29.35 -19.39
CA TRP A 270 9.52 -28.36 -19.06
C TRP A 270 10.75 -28.46 -19.96
N THR A 271 11.19 -29.67 -20.30
CA THR A 271 12.35 -29.89 -21.17
C THR A 271 12.14 -29.28 -22.56
N GLU A 272 11.00 -29.59 -23.19
CA GLU A 272 10.66 -29.06 -24.52
C GLU A 272 10.45 -27.55 -24.47
N TYR A 273 9.83 -27.04 -23.41
CA TYR A 273 9.58 -25.61 -23.25
C TYR A 273 10.87 -24.81 -23.06
N LEU A 274 11.80 -25.30 -22.24
CA LEU A 274 13.12 -24.68 -22.04
C LEU A 274 13.94 -24.69 -23.34
N GLU A 275 13.91 -25.79 -24.10
CA GLU A 275 14.57 -25.90 -25.40
C GLU A 275 13.96 -24.93 -26.42
N ALA A 276 12.63 -24.92 -26.56
CA ALA A 276 11.92 -24.07 -27.51
C ALA A 276 12.10 -22.57 -27.23
N THR A 277 12.19 -22.18 -25.96
CA THR A 277 12.40 -20.79 -25.54
C THR A 277 13.88 -20.40 -25.46
N GLN A 278 14.80 -21.36 -25.60
CA GLN A 278 16.24 -21.17 -25.40
C GLN A 278 16.59 -20.54 -24.05
N THR A 279 15.86 -20.94 -23.00
CA THR A 279 16.02 -20.44 -21.63
C THR A 279 16.56 -21.52 -20.70
N SER A 280 16.83 -21.16 -19.44
CA SER A 280 17.31 -22.09 -18.42
C SER A 280 16.45 -22.00 -17.17
N ALA A 281 16.28 -23.12 -16.48
CA ALA A 281 15.65 -23.15 -15.17
C ALA A 281 16.58 -22.57 -14.11
N VAL A 282 16.01 -21.94 -13.08
CA VAL A 282 16.75 -21.60 -11.87
C VAL A 282 17.21 -22.90 -11.19
N PRO A 283 18.50 -23.05 -10.81
CA PRO A 283 19.00 -24.29 -10.21
C PRO A 283 18.28 -24.63 -8.90
N ALA A 284 17.71 -25.84 -8.79
CA ALA A 284 16.93 -26.24 -7.61
C ALA A 284 17.67 -26.07 -6.27
N LYS A 285 18.99 -26.31 -6.27
CA LYS A 285 19.86 -26.20 -5.08
C LYS A 285 19.95 -24.79 -4.47
N VAL A 286 19.53 -23.74 -5.18
CA VAL A 286 19.60 -22.37 -4.65
C VAL A 286 18.32 -21.92 -3.96
N PHE A 287 17.21 -22.64 -4.14
CA PHE A 287 15.98 -22.37 -3.41
C PHE A 287 16.16 -22.78 -1.95
N LYS A 288 15.87 -21.85 -1.04
CA LYS A 288 15.83 -22.08 0.41
C LYS A 288 14.51 -21.53 0.92
N MET A 289 13.48 -22.35 0.91
CA MET A 289 12.15 -21.92 1.35
C MET A 289 12.22 -21.40 2.80
N ARG A 290 11.63 -20.21 3.02
CA ARG A 290 11.53 -19.61 4.34
C ARG A 290 10.79 -20.53 5.32
N LEU A 291 11.24 -20.53 6.57
CA LEU A 291 10.58 -21.24 7.66
C LEU A 291 9.20 -20.61 7.98
N PRO A 292 8.27 -21.38 8.56
CA PRO A 292 6.99 -20.85 9.04
C PRO A 292 7.16 -19.69 10.03
N HIS A 293 6.23 -18.75 9.99
CA HIS A 293 6.36 -17.42 10.60
C HIS A 293 6.28 -17.36 12.15
N GLY A 294 5.87 -18.42 12.83
CA GLY A 294 5.82 -18.47 14.31
C GLY A 294 4.69 -17.70 15.01
N PHE A 295 3.96 -16.81 14.33
CA PHE A 295 2.72 -16.21 14.88
C PHE A 295 1.68 -17.25 15.29
N LEU A 296 0.92 -16.95 16.35
CA LEU A 296 -0.12 -17.82 16.90
C LEU A 296 -1.47 -17.12 16.99
N PRO A 297 -2.60 -17.87 16.90
CA PRO A 297 -3.92 -17.34 17.20
C PRO A 297 -3.99 -16.69 18.59
N ASN A 298 -4.83 -15.65 18.70
CA ASN A 298 -5.06 -14.78 19.86
C ASN A 298 -3.96 -13.74 20.17
N MET A 299 -2.85 -13.74 19.42
CA MET A 299 -1.88 -12.65 19.50
C MET A 299 -2.47 -11.35 18.94
N LYS A 300 -2.13 -10.21 19.56
CA LYS A 300 -2.54 -8.87 19.14
C LYS A 300 -1.45 -8.14 18.36
N LEU A 301 -1.88 -7.36 17.38
CA LEU A 301 -1.01 -6.55 16.52
C LEU A 301 -1.74 -5.28 16.03
N GLU A 302 -1.01 -4.46 15.28
CA GLU A 302 -1.53 -3.33 14.52
C GLU A 302 -1.53 -3.67 13.02
N VAL A 303 -2.60 -3.34 12.31
CA VAL A 303 -2.72 -3.68 10.87
C VAL A 303 -3.50 -2.64 10.10
N VAL A 304 -3.06 -2.37 8.86
CA VAL A 304 -3.73 -1.46 7.93
C VAL A 304 -5.10 -2.01 7.52
N ASP A 305 -6.12 -1.16 7.52
CA ASP A 305 -7.47 -1.51 7.05
C ASP A 305 -7.49 -1.62 5.51
N LYS A 306 -7.52 -2.84 4.96
CA LYS A 306 -7.59 -3.06 3.49
C LYS A 306 -8.74 -2.30 2.79
N ARG A 307 -9.84 -1.99 3.49
CA ARG A 307 -10.96 -1.21 2.92
C ARG A 307 -10.77 0.29 3.01
N ASN A 308 -9.96 0.76 3.97
CA ASN A 308 -9.54 2.14 4.05
C ASN A 308 -8.06 2.20 4.43
N PRO A 309 -7.15 2.10 3.44
CA PRO A 309 -5.71 1.96 3.71
C PRO A 309 -5.09 3.15 4.44
N ARG A 310 -5.82 4.25 4.67
CA ARG A 310 -5.38 5.34 5.56
C ARG A 310 -5.38 4.93 7.04
N LEU A 311 -6.16 3.93 7.42
CA LEU A 311 -6.39 3.57 8.82
C LEU A 311 -5.53 2.38 9.23
N ILE A 312 -4.99 2.42 10.44
CA ILE A 312 -4.39 1.27 11.13
C ILE A 312 -5.26 0.95 12.33
N ARG A 313 -5.51 -0.33 12.59
CA ARG A 313 -6.42 -0.79 13.64
C ARG A 313 -5.74 -1.74 14.61
N VAL A 314 -6.25 -1.74 15.83
CA VAL A 314 -6.07 -2.85 16.77
C VAL A 314 -6.68 -4.11 16.17
N ALA A 315 -5.90 -5.19 16.14
CA ALA A 315 -6.36 -6.47 15.60
C ALA A 315 -5.85 -7.67 16.41
N THR A 316 -6.53 -8.79 16.19
CA THR A 316 -6.21 -10.11 16.74
C THR A 316 -6.01 -11.10 15.59
N ILE A 317 -4.99 -11.95 15.70
CA ILE A 317 -4.82 -13.10 14.80
C ILE A 317 -5.83 -14.17 15.21
N ILE A 318 -6.72 -14.55 14.30
CA ILE A 318 -7.76 -15.54 14.57
C ILE A 318 -7.47 -16.90 13.95
N ASP A 319 -6.59 -16.96 12.97
CA ASP A 319 -6.19 -18.17 12.27
C ASP A 319 -4.81 -17.98 11.62
N VAL A 320 -4.10 -19.07 11.36
CA VAL A 320 -2.76 -19.06 10.72
C VAL A 320 -2.61 -20.25 9.79
N ASP A 321 -1.87 -20.06 8.70
CA ASP A 321 -1.24 -21.16 7.95
C ASP A 321 0.29 -21.01 8.01
N ASP A 322 1.07 -21.70 7.18
CA ASP A 322 2.53 -21.59 7.26
C ASP A 322 3.08 -20.21 6.83
N GLN A 323 2.32 -19.47 6.03
CA GLN A 323 2.78 -18.25 5.34
C GLN A 323 1.91 -17.02 5.59
N ARG A 324 0.71 -17.18 6.13
CA ARG A 324 -0.31 -16.15 6.22
C ARG A 324 -1.01 -16.15 7.58
N LEU A 325 -1.49 -14.97 7.93
CA LEU A 325 -2.28 -14.69 9.11
C LEU A 325 -3.68 -14.32 8.69
N LYS A 326 -4.70 -14.82 9.41
CA LYS A 326 -6.05 -14.29 9.32
C LYS A 326 -6.25 -13.28 10.44
N VAL A 327 -6.43 -12.01 10.07
CA VAL A 327 -6.57 -10.91 11.03
C VAL A 327 -8.03 -10.52 11.22
N HIS A 328 -8.38 -10.22 12.46
CA HIS A 328 -9.67 -9.70 12.88
C HIS A 328 -9.49 -8.31 13.49
N PHE A 329 -10.30 -7.33 13.09
CA PHE A 329 -10.31 -6.03 13.75
C PHE A 329 -11.12 -6.10 15.03
N ASP A 330 -10.49 -5.85 16.18
CA ASP A 330 -11.15 -5.95 17.48
C ASP A 330 -12.39 -5.01 17.54
N GLY A 331 -13.54 -5.57 17.95
CA GLY A 331 -14.81 -4.85 18.03
C GLY A 331 -15.57 -4.72 16.69
N TRP A 332 -15.11 -5.39 15.64
CA TRP A 332 -15.78 -5.44 14.34
C TRP A 332 -16.42 -6.80 14.05
N ASP A 333 -17.27 -6.83 13.02
CA ASP A 333 -17.91 -8.06 12.53
C ASP A 333 -16.90 -8.92 11.75
N HIS A 334 -16.93 -10.25 11.98
CA HIS A 334 -16.05 -11.24 11.34
C HIS A 334 -16.07 -11.25 9.81
N LYS A 335 -17.13 -10.72 9.16
CA LYS A 335 -17.12 -10.53 7.69
C LYS A 335 -16.03 -9.57 7.20
N TYR A 336 -15.39 -8.86 8.12
CA TYR A 336 -14.30 -7.95 7.83
C TYR A 336 -12.93 -8.58 8.01
N ASP A 337 -12.85 -9.81 8.51
CA ASP A 337 -11.63 -10.58 8.65
C ASP A 337 -11.05 -10.93 7.28
N TYR A 338 -9.73 -11.02 7.16
CA TYR A 338 -9.07 -11.41 5.92
C TYR A 338 -7.72 -12.05 6.17
N TRP A 339 -7.26 -12.81 5.17
CA TRP A 339 -5.90 -13.35 5.11
C TRP A 339 -4.90 -12.31 4.59
N VAL A 340 -3.72 -12.27 5.20
CA VAL A 340 -2.59 -11.42 4.84
C VAL A 340 -1.30 -12.22 5.00
N ASP A 341 -0.35 -12.03 4.08
CA ASP A 341 0.97 -12.67 4.20
C ASP A 341 1.67 -12.21 5.48
N ALA A 342 2.34 -13.14 6.14
CA ALA A 342 3.00 -12.88 7.43
C ALA A 342 4.18 -11.89 7.31
N ASP A 343 4.68 -11.64 6.12
CA ASP A 343 5.72 -10.63 5.81
C ASP A 343 5.16 -9.36 5.16
N SER A 344 3.84 -9.21 5.10
CA SER A 344 3.21 -8.01 4.54
C SER A 344 3.69 -6.74 5.25
N PRO A 345 4.08 -5.67 4.54
CA PRO A 345 4.54 -4.42 5.16
C PRO A 345 3.41 -3.63 5.85
N ASP A 346 2.18 -4.13 5.82
CA ASP A 346 0.97 -3.51 6.38
C ASP A 346 0.52 -4.14 7.72
N ILE A 347 1.30 -5.08 8.28
CA ILE A 347 1.14 -5.59 9.64
C ILE A 347 2.34 -5.17 10.50
N HIS A 348 2.07 -4.78 11.75
CA HIS A 348 3.04 -4.15 12.63
C HIS A 348 2.91 -4.64 14.08
N PRO A 349 4.00 -4.65 14.86
CA PRO A 349 3.93 -4.91 16.29
C PRO A 349 3.11 -3.83 17.00
N ILE A 350 2.58 -4.15 18.18
CA ILE A 350 1.87 -3.16 19.00
C ILE A 350 2.78 -1.97 19.35
N GLY A 351 2.20 -0.77 19.37
CA GLY A 351 2.92 0.47 19.63
C GLY A 351 3.59 1.08 18.40
N TRP A 352 3.51 0.45 17.21
CA TRP A 352 4.08 0.99 15.98
C TRP A 352 3.46 2.34 15.61
N CYS A 353 2.14 2.47 15.72
CA CYS A 353 1.42 3.73 15.55
C CYS A 353 1.92 4.82 16.50
N ASP A 354 2.12 4.50 17.77
CA ASP A 354 2.57 5.46 18.78
C ASP A 354 3.99 5.96 18.48
N VAL A 355 4.92 5.04 18.17
CA VAL A 355 6.31 5.35 17.83
C VAL A 355 6.42 6.17 16.55
N THR A 356 5.58 5.87 15.56
CA THR A 356 5.64 6.53 14.25
C THR A 356 4.76 7.78 14.13
N GLY A 357 3.96 8.10 15.15
CA GLY A 357 2.99 9.19 15.11
C GLY A 357 1.81 8.95 14.16
N HIS A 358 1.52 7.70 13.80
CA HIS A 358 0.33 7.34 13.03
C HIS A 358 -0.87 7.15 13.97
N PRO A 359 -2.06 7.69 13.67
CA PRO A 359 -3.25 7.44 14.48
C PRO A 359 -3.65 5.95 14.49
N LEU A 360 -3.83 5.39 15.68
CA LEU A 360 -4.38 4.04 15.87
C LEU A 360 -5.91 4.09 16.03
N GLU A 361 -6.62 3.27 15.28
CA GLU A 361 -8.04 3.04 15.47
C GLU A 361 -8.25 1.98 16.56
N VAL A 362 -8.68 2.44 17.73
CA VAL A 362 -8.97 1.59 18.88
C VAL A 362 -10.37 0.94 18.77
N PRO A 363 -10.59 -0.22 19.40
CA PRO A 363 -11.88 -0.91 19.39
C PRO A 363 -12.96 -0.04 20.05
N TYR A 364 -14.17 -0.08 19.49
CA TYR A 364 -15.31 0.67 20.03
C TYR A 364 -15.68 0.15 21.41
N ARG A 365 -15.59 0.99 22.45
CA ARG A 365 -16.28 0.72 23.72
C ARG A 365 -17.74 1.17 23.56
N ALA A 366 -18.69 0.42 24.12
CA ALA A 366 -20.13 0.71 24.00
C ALA A 366 -20.54 2.14 24.42
N ASN A 367 -19.68 2.84 25.18
CA ASN A 367 -19.91 4.18 25.70
C ASN A 367 -19.30 5.33 24.86
N ASP A 368 -18.56 5.05 23.78
CA ASP A 368 -17.85 6.09 22.99
C ASP A 368 -18.72 6.81 21.96
N VAL A 369 -20.01 6.48 21.88
CA VAL A 369 -20.96 7.11 20.95
C VAL A 369 -21.47 8.43 21.55
N LYS A 370 -20.61 9.45 21.64
CA LYS A 370 -21.06 10.84 21.78
C LYS A 370 -21.48 11.35 20.42
N ILE A 371 -22.71 11.06 20.01
CA ILE A 371 -23.33 11.67 18.82
C ILE A 371 -23.55 13.15 19.15
N LEU A 372 -22.72 14.02 18.57
CA LEU A 372 -22.99 15.45 18.57
C LEU A 372 -24.21 15.72 17.65
N PRO A 373 -25.22 16.48 18.09
CA PRO A 373 -26.36 16.83 17.26
C PRO A 373 -25.90 17.55 15.99
N GLY A 374 -26.23 17.02 14.81
CA GLY A 374 -25.97 17.67 13.51
C GLY A 374 -24.89 17.03 12.63
N GLN A 375 -24.14 16.02 13.10
CA GLN A 375 -23.22 15.26 12.24
C GLN A 375 -23.96 14.12 11.52
N ALA A 376 -23.91 14.08 10.19
CA ALA A 376 -24.44 12.98 9.40
C ALA A 376 -23.53 11.74 9.54
N VAL A 377 -23.80 10.89 10.54
CA VAL A 377 -22.98 9.72 10.88
C VAL A 377 -23.21 8.59 9.87
N CYS A 378 -22.12 7.92 9.46
CA CYS A 378 -22.20 6.71 8.65
C CYS A 378 -22.93 5.59 9.44
N PRO A 379 -23.96 4.95 8.87
CA PRO A 379 -24.74 3.93 9.59
C PRO A 379 -23.99 2.60 9.77
N THR A 380 -22.79 2.47 9.21
CA THR A 380 -21.96 1.27 9.40
C THR A 380 -21.41 1.30 10.84
N PRO A 381 -21.72 0.30 11.70
CA PRO A 381 -21.21 0.25 13.07
C PRO A 381 -19.69 0.42 13.08
N GLY A 382 -19.18 1.26 13.97
CA GLY A 382 -17.76 1.56 14.04
C GLY A 382 -17.19 2.39 12.87
N CYS A 383 -18.00 2.96 12.00
CA CYS A 383 -17.49 3.84 10.95
C CYS A 383 -17.58 5.31 11.38
N ARG A 384 -16.42 5.95 11.65
CA ARG A 384 -16.33 7.38 11.97
C ARG A 384 -16.49 8.31 10.75
N GLY A 385 -16.95 7.77 9.62
CA GLY A 385 -17.10 8.51 8.38
C GLY A 385 -15.79 8.86 7.67
N ILE A 386 -14.62 8.40 8.13
CA ILE A 386 -13.32 8.71 7.51
C ILE A 386 -13.15 7.92 6.19
N GLY A 387 -12.68 8.61 5.15
CA GLY A 387 -12.46 8.06 3.80
C GLY A 387 -13.72 8.08 2.93
N HIS A 388 -13.57 7.88 1.61
CA HIS A 388 -14.69 8.02 0.65
C HIS A 388 -14.48 7.18 -0.62
N ILE A 389 -15.56 6.58 -1.15
CA ILE A 389 -15.49 5.66 -2.31
C ILE A 389 -15.00 6.32 -3.61
N ARG A 390 -15.17 7.64 -3.73
CA ARG A 390 -14.73 8.43 -4.90
C ARG A 390 -13.28 8.92 -4.78
N GLY A 391 -12.56 8.40 -3.80
CA GLY A 391 -11.17 8.75 -3.54
C GLY A 391 -10.98 9.89 -2.54
N PRO A 392 -9.71 10.26 -2.28
CA PRO A 392 -9.28 11.10 -1.17
C PRO A 392 -9.68 12.58 -1.28
N ARG A 393 -10.24 13.01 -2.42
CA ARG A 393 -10.84 14.35 -2.57
C ARG A 393 -11.97 14.64 -1.56
N TYR A 394 -12.50 13.61 -0.93
CA TYR A 394 -13.52 13.71 0.10
C TYR A 394 -12.97 13.07 1.38
N SER A 395 -12.76 13.89 2.41
CA SER A 395 -12.18 13.46 3.69
C SER A 395 -13.11 12.53 4.48
N GLY A 396 -14.43 12.61 4.23
CA GLY A 396 -15.39 11.71 4.87
C GLY A 396 -16.69 11.44 4.11
N HIS A 397 -17.53 10.56 4.68
CA HIS A 397 -18.78 10.08 4.11
C HIS A 397 -19.88 9.86 5.16
N HIS A 398 -21.12 9.75 4.69
CA HIS A 398 -22.32 9.83 5.54
C HIS A 398 -23.37 8.71 5.33
N ARG A 399 -23.51 8.07 4.14
CA ARG A 399 -24.52 6.98 3.98
C ARG A 399 -24.28 5.92 2.91
N LYS A 400 -24.36 6.27 1.63
CA LYS A 400 -24.24 5.32 0.49
C LYS A 400 -22.82 5.20 -0.07
N ILE A 401 -21.90 5.99 0.48
CA ILE A 401 -20.55 6.20 -0.05
C ILE A 401 -19.46 5.64 0.89
N CYS A 402 -19.89 4.84 1.88
CA CYS A 402 -18.99 4.14 2.77
C CYS A 402 -18.16 3.13 1.98
N VAL A 403 -16.84 3.21 2.10
CA VAL A 403 -15.91 2.23 1.51
C VAL A 403 -16.23 0.79 1.93
N ARG A 404 -16.90 0.61 3.08
CA ARG A 404 -17.30 -0.69 3.64
C ARG A 404 -18.59 -1.28 3.06
N LYS A 405 -19.27 -0.58 2.14
CA LYS A 405 -20.49 -1.08 1.46
C LYS A 405 -20.22 -1.65 0.06
N ARG A 406 -18.99 -1.61 -0.45
CA ARG A 406 -18.61 -2.35 -1.66
C ARG A 406 -18.14 -3.74 -1.26
N ASN A 407 -18.71 -4.76 -1.92
CA ASN A 407 -18.03 -6.04 -2.06
C ASN A 407 -16.85 -5.81 -3.02
N TRP A 408 -15.65 -6.08 -2.56
CA TRP A 408 -14.47 -6.16 -3.42
C TRP A 408 -14.01 -7.61 -3.37
N TYR A 409 -13.86 -8.20 -4.55
CA TYR A 409 -13.17 -9.47 -4.78
C TYR A 409 -11.67 -9.21 -4.82
#